data_AF-A0A3N1X5M3-F1
#
_entry.id   AF-A0A3N1X5M3-F1
#
_cell.length_a   1.000
_cell.length_b   1.000
_cell.length_c   1.000
_cell.angle_alpha   90.00
_cell.angle_beta   90.00
_cell.angle_gamma   90.00
#
_symmetry.space_group_name_H-M   'P 1'
#
loop_
_entity.id
_entity.type
_entity.pdbx_description
1 polymer ?
#
loop_
_entity_poly.entity_id
_entity_poly.type
_entity_poly.pdbx_seq_one_letter_code
_entity_poly.pdbx_strand_id
1 'polypeptide(L)'
;MLDTLAVERRKILRVAHSQGNLFVNQAYDYVAPKLGKSSVAVVHIAPASPTVRGDYVLADIDTVINSLRMQGFTSVPPVNMNLAFSSADISGHTLANTYLHELRASLVVIKSIITATLEELSSPQDEKGHRGFFTATLTWDGEGDVDLHALEPNGTHVFYAHKRGPVGELDVDHTSASGPEHDYASCDPNVLEEGVYRIGINNYARANGRIATVQIDFAQGGQPLIKALDVGGERSDQGAASPIPVTEVSVQKDDDGRFSATAE
;
A
#
# COMPACT_ATOMS: atom_id res chain seq x y z
N MET A 1 -5.42 -2.29 -4.63
CA MET A 1 -4.87 -1.14 -3.86
C MET A 1 -4.97 -1.35 -2.36
N LEU A 2 -6.16 -1.46 -1.72
CA LEU A 2 -6.23 -1.67 -0.26
C LEU A 2 -5.79 -3.07 0.17
N ASP A 3 -6.20 -4.10 -0.56
CA ASP A 3 -5.72 -5.47 -0.33
C ASP A 3 -4.21 -5.58 -0.55
N THR A 4 -3.70 -4.83 -1.52
CA THR A 4 -2.28 -4.77 -1.86
C THR A 4 -1.43 -4.18 -0.72
N LEU A 5 -1.83 -3.02 -0.19
CA LEU A 5 -1.17 -2.41 0.98
C LEU A 5 -1.31 -3.28 2.25
N ALA A 6 -2.43 -4.00 2.36
CA ALA A 6 -2.65 -4.94 3.46
C ALA A 6 -1.73 -6.17 3.36
N VAL A 7 -1.55 -6.67 2.15
CA VAL A 7 -0.66 -7.77 1.81
C VAL A 7 0.80 -7.41 2.09
N GLU A 8 1.25 -6.22 1.69
CA GLU A 8 2.62 -5.73 1.92
C GLU A 8 2.92 -5.36 3.37
N ARG A 9 1.93 -5.49 4.27
CA ARG A 9 2.04 -5.11 5.68
C ARG A 9 2.54 -3.68 5.88
N ARG A 10 2.17 -2.75 4.99
CA ARG A 10 2.51 -1.34 5.13
C ARG A 10 1.63 -0.64 6.15
N LYS A 11 2.18 0.39 6.79
CA LYS A 11 1.41 1.34 7.59
C LYS A 11 0.52 2.16 6.67
N ILE A 12 -0.76 2.29 7.01
CA ILE A 12 -1.73 3.03 6.20
C ILE A 12 -2.29 4.20 7.02
N LEU A 13 -2.03 5.42 6.56
CA LEU A 13 -2.77 6.60 6.98
C LEU A 13 -3.66 7.08 5.83
N ARG A 14 -4.96 7.23 6.07
CA ARG A 14 -5.88 7.86 5.10
C ARG A 14 -6.39 9.18 5.64
N VAL A 15 -6.48 10.17 4.76
CA VAL A 15 -7.10 11.47 5.06
C VAL A 15 -8.32 11.62 4.17
N ALA A 16 -9.46 11.96 4.75
CA ALA A 16 -10.71 12.11 4.01
C ALA A 16 -11.40 13.44 4.32
N HIS A 17 -12.09 13.99 3.33
CA HIS A 17 -12.86 15.22 3.45
C HIS A 17 -14.34 15.00 3.13
N SER A 18 -15.25 15.65 3.87
CA SER A 18 -16.69 15.68 3.57
C SER A 18 -17.30 14.28 3.43
N GLN A 19 -18.07 14.02 2.36
CA GLN A 19 -18.64 12.72 2.04
C GLN A 19 -17.61 11.59 1.83
N GLY A 20 -16.34 11.93 1.55
CA GLY A 20 -15.24 10.95 1.52
C GLY A 20 -15.11 10.16 2.82
N ASN A 21 -15.55 10.73 3.93
CA ASN A 21 -15.52 10.10 5.25
C ASN A 21 -16.43 8.86 5.34
N LEU A 22 -17.48 8.74 4.52
CA LEU A 22 -18.30 7.53 4.45
C LEU A 22 -17.48 6.35 3.92
N PHE A 23 -16.70 6.59 2.87
CA PHE A 23 -15.89 5.57 2.22
C PHE A 23 -14.65 5.19 3.02
N VAL A 24 -13.99 6.18 3.66
CA VAL A 24 -12.78 5.90 4.44
C VAL A 24 -13.08 5.05 5.68
N ASN A 25 -14.27 5.22 6.29
CA ASN A 25 -14.72 4.38 7.41
C ASN A 25 -14.85 2.92 6.98
N GLN A 26 -15.50 2.68 5.83
CA GLN A 26 -15.62 1.33 5.27
C GLN A 26 -14.26 0.73 4.91
N ALA A 27 -13.35 1.55 4.35
CA ALA A 27 -11.99 1.13 4.05
C ALA A 27 -11.20 0.75 5.32
N TYR A 28 -11.32 1.52 6.40
CA TYR A 28 -10.71 1.20 7.68
C TYR A 28 -11.27 -0.12 8.22
N ASP A 29 -12.59 -0.28 8.26
CA ASP A 29 -13.25 -1.48 8.79
C ASP A 29 -12.88 -2.75 8.01
N TYR A 30 -12.60 -2.61 6.71
CA TYR A 30 -12.13 -3.71 5.86
C TYR A 30 -10.66 -4.09 6.10
N VAL A 31 -9.78 -3.11 6.32
CA VAL A 31 -8.32 -3.33 6.32
C VAL A 31 -7.73 -3.50 7.73
N ALA A 32 -8.26 -2.80 8.73
CA ALA A 32 -7.75 -2.85 10.09
C ALA A 32 -7.73 -4.28 10.70
N PRO A 33 -8.72 -5.17 10.41
CA PRO A 33 -8.64 -6.57 10.84
C PRO A 33 -7.53 -7.38 10.17
N LYS A 34 -7.09 -6.98 8.97
CA LYS A 34 -6.04 -7.67 8.19
C LYS A 34 -4.63 -7.24 8.60
N LEU A 35 -4.44 -5.95 8.88
CA LEU A 35 -3.12 -5.35 9.20
C LEU A 35 -2.85 -5.17 10.69
N GLY A 36 -3.88 -5.31 11.53
CA GLY A 36 -3.85 -4.86 12.91
C GLY A 36 -4.22 -3.38 13.03
N LYS A 37 -5.02 -3.06 14.05
CA LYS A 37 -5.58 -1.71 14.26
C LYS A 37 -4.53 -0.63 14.52
N SER A 38 -3.34 -1.01 15.01
CA SER A 38 -2.24 -0.08 15.27
C SER A 38 -1.44 0.29 14.00
N SER A 39 -1.70 -0.40 12.88
CA SER A 39 -1.03 -0.20 11.59
C SER A 39 -1.87 0.58 10.58
N VAL A 40 -3.12 0.91 10.95
CA VAL A 40 -4.07 1.62 10.09
C VAL A 40 -4.65 2.78 10.89
N ALA A 41 -4.65 3.97 10.31
CA ALA A 41 -5.26 5.15 10.92
C ALA A 41 -5.99 6.00 9.87
N VAL A 42 -6.92 6.81 10.36
CA VAL A 42 -7.68 7.76 9.55
C VAL A 42 -7.67 9.12 10.23
N VAL A 43 -7.45 10.18 9.44
CA VAL A 43 -7.70 11.57 9.84
C VAL A 43 -8.89 12.10 9.04
N HIS A 44 -9.90 12.53 9.76
CA HIS A 44 -11.16 13.01 9.18
C HIS A 44 -11.17 14.54 9.11
N ILE A 45 -11.51 15.10 7.97
CA ILE A 45 -11.73 16.54 7.80
C ILE A 45 -13.19 16.72 7.39
N ALA A 46 -13.92 17.60 8.08
CA ALA A 46 -15.32 17.88 7.80
C ALA A 46 -16.19 16.61 7.63
N PRO A 47 -16.21 15.65 8.58
CA PRO A 47 -16.86 14.36 8.38
C PRO A 47 -18.37 14.47 8.18
N ALA A 48 -18.86 14.08 7.00
CA ALA A 48 -20.29 13.91 6.70
C ALA A 48 -20.82 12.53 7.14
N SER A 49 -20.36 12.05 8.29
CA SER A 49 -20.72 10.73 8.85
C SER A 49 -20.77 10.83 10.37
N PRO A 50 -21.69 10.12 11.04
CA PRO A 50 -21.71 10.06 12.50
C PRO A 50 -20.54 9.25 13.06
N THR A 51 -19.94 8.41 12.24
CA THR A 51 -18.85 7.51 12.59
C THR A 51 -17.52 8.12 12.19
N VAL A 52 -16.54 8.05 13.09
CA VAL A 52 -15.14 8.36 12.82
C VAL A 52 -14.28 7.20 13.32
N ARG A 53 -13.16 6.93 12.63
CA ARG A 53 -12.18 5.86 12.92
C ARG A 53 -10.80 6.41 13.28
N GLY A 54 -10.77 7.64 13.77
CA GLY A 54 -9.59 8.34 14.23
C GLY A 54 -9.91 9.79 14.54
N ASP A 55 -8.86 10.60 14.65
CA ASP A 55 -8.99 12.03 14.91
C ASP A 55 -9.71 12.75 13.77
N TYR A 56 -10.38 13.84 14.13
CA TYR A 56 -11.13 14.62 13.17
C TYR A 56 -10.99 16.11 13.41
N VAL A 57 -11.26 16.89 12.35
CA VAL A 57 -11.39 18.36 12.43
C VAL A 57 -12.69 18.75 11.75
N LEU A 58 -13.57 19.42 12.50
CA LEU A 58 -14.80 20.02 12.00
C LEU A 58 -14.92 21.45 12.52
N ALA A 59 -14.93 22.41 11.59
CA ALA A 59 -15.04 23.83 11.90
C ALA A 59 -16.49 24.23 12.22
N ASP A 60 -16.65 25.20 13.12
CA ASP A 60 -17.91 25.85 13.47
C ASP A 60 -18.56 26.56 12.27
N ILE A 61 -17.74 27.18 11.43
CA ILE A 61 -18.20 27.90 10.23
C ILE A 61 -18.57 26.98 9.06
N ASP A 62 -18.36 25.66 9.17
CA ASP A 62 -18.68 24.70 8.09
C ASP A 62 -20.19 24.52 7.99
N THR A 63 -20.83 25.38 7.21
CA THR A 63 -22.29 25.39 7.06
C THR A 63 -22.82 24.13 6.39
N VAL A 64 -22.03 23.51 5.52
CA VAL A 64 -22.44 22.31 4.78
C VAL A 64 -22.56 21.13 5.74
N ILE A 65 -21.51 20.82 6.50
CA ILE A 65 -21.55 19.71 7.45
C ILE A 65 -22.48 20.00 8.61
N ASN A 66 -22.50 21.24 9.14
CA ASN A 66 -23.38 21.57 10.24
C ASN A 66 -24.87 21.56 9.84
N SER A 67 -25.21 21.81 8.56
CA SER A 67 -26.59 21.68 8.07
C SER A 67 -27.13 20.25 8.15
N LEU A 68 -26.26 19.23 8.07
CA LEU A 68 -26.67 17.82 8.20
C LEU A 68 -27.24 17.49 9.58
N ARG A 69 -27.01 18.32 10.60
CA ARG A 69 -27.63 18.18 11.93
C ARG A 69 -29.15 18.31 11.88
N MET A 70 -29.71 18.93 10.84
CA MET A 70 -31.16 18.99 10.61
C MET A 70 -31.77 17.60 10.39
N GLN A 71 -30.99 16.62 9.94
CA GLN A 71 -31.41 15.21 9.79
C GLN A 71 -31.28 14.41 11.10
N GLY A 72 -30.85 15.06 12.19
CA GLY A 72 -30.61 14.49 13.51
C GLY A 72 -29.29 15.00 14.10
N PHE A 73 -29.29 15.39 15.37
CA PHE A 73 -28.10 16.00 16.02
C PHE A 73 -26.87 15.10 16.03
N THR A 74 -27.06 13.78 15.93
CA THR A 74 -26.01 12.77 15.90
C THR A 74 -25.59 12.39 14.48
N SER A 75 -26.01 13.12 13.44
CA SER A 75 -25.69 12.79 12.03
C SER A 75 -24.22 13.02 11.67
N VAL A 76 -23.52 13.88 12.43
CA VAL A 76 -22.11 14.24 12.28
C VAL A 76 -21.50 14.50 13.66
N PRO A 77 -20.19 14.29 13.88
CA PRO A 77 -19.55 14.50 15.17
C PRO A 77 -19.63 15.96 15.62
N PRO A 78 -19.46 16.28 16.91
CA PRO A 78 -19.47 17.65 17.40
C PRO A 78 -18.39 18.51 16.72
N VAL A 79 -18.68 19.80 16.53
CA VAL A 79 -17.67 20.79 16.15
C VAL A 79 -16.55 20.78 17.19
N ASN A 80 -15.30 20.78 16.73
CA ASN A 80 -14.12 20.77 17.60
C ASN A 80 -13.07 21.82 17.22
N MET A 81 -13.40 22.72 16.28
CA MET A 81 -12.54 23.82 15.88
C MET A 81 -13.37 25.08 15.63
N ASN A 82 -12.91 26.21 16.16
CA ASN A 82 -13.46 27.51 15.84
C ASN A 82 -12.56 28.21 14.82
N LEU A 83 -13.14 28.72 13.73
CA LEU A 83 -12.42 29.48 12.72
C LEU A 83 -13.10 30.82 12.47
N ALA A 84 -12.30 31.87 12.24
CA ALA A 84 -12.85 33.15 11.81
C ALA A 84 -13.51 33.02 10.43
N PHE A 85 -14.67 33.66 10.22
CA PHE A 85 -15.34 33.67 8.91
C PHE A 85 -14.39 34.09 7.78
N SER A 86 -14.61 33.53 6.58
CA SER A 86 -13.84 33.85 5.38
C SER A 86 -14.77 34.15 4.22
N SER A 87 -14.57 35.29 3.54
CA SER A 87 -15.25 35.55 2.27
C SER A 87 -14.68 34.74 1.11
N ALA A 88 -13.46 34.18 1.24
CA ALA A 88 -12.86 33.29 0.25
C ALA A 88 -13.53 31.92 0.19
N ASP A 89 -14.17 31.50 1.28
CA ASP A 89 -15.05 30.35 1.33
C ASP A 89 -16.19 30.63 2.31
N ILE A 90 -17.26 31.22 1.75
CA ILE A 90 -18.45 31.61 2.51
C ILE A 90 -19.13 30.41 3.17
N SER A 91 -19.00 29.22 2.56
CA SER A 91 -19.58 28.00 3.11
C SER A 91 -18.79 27.45 4.32
N GLY A 92 -17.53 27.86 4.47
CA GLY A 92 -16.62 27.35 5.49
C GLY A 92 -16.30 25.86 5.35
N HIS A 93 -16.50 25.27 4.16
CA HIS A 93 -16.50 23.82 3.98
C HIS A 93 -15.33 23.28 3.14
N THR A 94 -14.87 24.03 2.15
CA THR A 94 -13.95 23.50 1.14
C THR A 94 -12.63 23.03 1.77
N LEU A 95 -12.11 21.91 1.27
CA LEU A 95 -10.84 21.37 1.75
C LEU A 95 -9.72 22.39 1.59
N ALA A 96 -9.58 23.00 0.41
CA ALA A 96 -8.48 23.90 0.11
C ALA A 96 -8.58 25.26 0.83
N ASN A 97 -9.74 25.94 0.79
CA ASN A 97 -9.83 27.33 1.24
C ASN A 97 -10.24 27.48 2.71
N THR A 98 -10.86 26.46 3.30
CA THR A 98 -11.20 26.47 4.74
C THR A 98 -10.20 25.66 5.56
N TYR A 99 -9.96 24.40 5.18
CA TYR A 99 -9.22 23.48 6.04
C TYR A 99 -7.71 23.46 5.77
N LEU A 100 -7.28 23.57 4.52
CA LEU A 100 -5.86 23.51 4.13
C LEU A 100 -5.25 24.86 3.74
N HIS A 101 -5.97 25.95 3.97
CA HIS A 101 -5.49 27.28 3.60
C HIS A 101 -4.32 27.71 4.51
N GLU A 102 -3.23 28.21 3.91
CA GLU A 102 -1.95 28.46 4.59
C GLU A 102 -2.03 29.42 5.77
N LEU A 103 -2.91 30.42 5.67
CA LEU A 103 -3.11 31.43 6.71
C LEU A 103 -4.10 31.02 7.82
N ARG A 104 -4.64 29.80 7.79
CA ARG A 104 -5.68 29.37 8.74
C ARG A 104 -5.14 28.37 9.75
N ALA A 105 -5.62 28.49 10.98
CA ALA A 105 -5.23 27.60 12.09
C ALA A 105 -5.58 26.12 11.82
N SER A 106 -6.60 25.86 11.00
CA SER A 106 -6.99 24.53 10.54
C SER A 106 -5.83 23.77 9.90
N LEU A 107 -5.02 24.41 9.04
CA LEU A 107 -3.91 23.74 8.39
C LEU A 107 -2.85 23.28 9.41
N VAL A 108 -2.54 24.11 10.40
CA VAL A 108 -1.56 23.80 11.45
C VAL A 108 -2.04 22.61 12.27
N VAL A 109 -3.31 22.62 12.69
CA VAL A 109 -3.90 21.52 13.47
C VAL A 109 -3.96 20.22 12.65
N ILE A 110 -4.42 20.28 11.40
CA ILE A 110 -4.49 19.10 10.53
C ILE A 110 -3.10 18.50 10.29
N LYS A 111 -2.10 19.35 10.01
CA LYS A 111 -0.70 18.90 9.88
C LYS A 111 -0.20 18.24 11.16
N SER A 112 -0.46 18.84 12.32
CA SER A 112 -0.06 18.29 13.61
C SER A 112 -0.69 16.93 13.87
N ILE A 113 -1.99 16.78 13.61
CA ILE A 113 -2.70 15.50 13.77
C ILE A 113 -2.12 14.45 12.82
N ILE A 114 -1.93 14.79 11.54
CA ILE A 114 -1.36 13.86 10.56
C ILE A 114 0.05 13.42 10.97
N THR A 115 0.91 14.34 11.37
CA THR A 115 2.28 14.02 11.81
C THR A 115 2.27 13.12 13.05
N ALA A 116 1.51 13.48 14.10
CA ALA A 116 1.41 12.65 15.30
C ALA A 116 0.84 11.26 15.00
N THR A 117 -0.20 11.18 14.16
CA THR A 117 -0.79 9.91 13.74
C THR A 117 0.23 9.03 12.99
N LEU A 118 1.05 9.62 12.10
CA LEU A 118 2.10 8.88 11.40
C LEU A 118 3.17 8.33 12.33
N GLU A 119 3.50 9.07 13.40
CA GLU A 119 4.46 8.67 14.43
C GLU A 119 3.92 7.54 15.30
N GLU A 120 2.63 7.55 15.63
CA GLU A 120 1.98 6.52 16.44
C GLU A 120 1.72 5.21 15.67
N LEU A 121 1.61 5.28 14.33
CA LEU A 121 1.41 4.09 13.51
C LEU A 121 2.58 3.12 13.66
N SER A 122 2.27 1.92 14.16
CA SER A 122 3.21 0.81 14.25
C SER A 122 3.20 0.00 12.97
N SER A 123 4.34 -0.56 12.58
CA SER A 123 4.34 -1.63 11.58
C SER A 123 3.61 -2.85 12.15
N PRO A 124 2.87 -3.63 11.34
CA PRO A 124 2.22 -4.86 11.78
C PRO A 124 3.21 -5.76 12.53
N GLN A 125 2.83 -6.20 13.73
CA GLN A 125 3.75 -6.80 14.71
C GLN A 125 4.23 -8.22 14.34
N ASP A 126 3.61 -8.86 13.35
CA ASP A 126 4.05 -10.13 12.82
C ASP A 126 4.65 -9.93 11.41
N GLU A 127 5.91 -10.36 11.24
CA GLU A 127 6.55 -10.76 9.98
C GLU A 127 6.72 -9.76 8.81
N LYS A 128 8.00 -9.47 8.53
CA LYS A 128 8.60 -9.27 7.19
C LYS A 128 7.99 -8.26 6.17
N GLY A 129 7.54 -7.07 6.56
CA GLY A 129 7.32 -5.98 5.58
C GLY A 129 8.58 -5.65 4.75
N HIS A 130 8.40 -5.08 3.54
CA HIS A 130 9.42 -4.65 2.53
C HIS A 130 10.88 -4.71 3.04
N ARG A 131 11.59 -5.80 2.75
CA ARG A 131 12.95 -6.06 3.27
C ARG A 131 14.07 -5.78 2.27
N GLY A 132 13.72 -5.66 1.00
CA GLY A 132 14.70 -5.63 -0.08
C GLY A 132 14.85 -4.27 -0.72
N PHE A 133 15.99 -4.05 -1.38
CA PHE A 133 16.25 -2.89 -2.22
C PHE A 133 15.09 -2.67 -3.21
N PHE A 134 14.60 -3.76 -3.80
CA PHE A 134 13.24 -3.89 -4.30
C PHE A 134 12.59 -5.16 -3.73
N THR A 135 11.27 -5.28 -3.85
CA THR A 135 10.52 -6.49 -3.46
C THR A 135 9.49 -6.79 -4.53
N ALA A 136 9.52 -8.03 -5.04
CA ALA A 136 8.49 -8.57 -5.89
C ALA A 136 7.46 -9.30 -5.02
N THR A 137 6.19 -8.91 -5.11
CA THR A 137 5.10 -9.51 -4.34
C THR A 137 4.09 -10.13 -5.29
N LEU A 138 3.82 -11.42 -5.13
CA LEU A 138 2.83 -12.17 -5.90
C LEU A 138 1.58 -12.41 -5.05
N THR A 139 0.41 -12.15 -5.64
CA THR A 139 -0.91 -12.59 -5.14
C THR A 139 -1.76 -13.12 -6.28
N TRP A 140 -2.81 -13.89 -6.01
CA TRP A 140 -3.77 -14.32 -7.03
C TRP A 140 -5.19 -14.44 -6.49
N ASP A 141 -6.18 -14.38 -7.38
CA ASP A 141 -7.59 -14.29 -7.01
C ASP A 141 -8.27 -15.67 -6.78
N GLY A 142 -7.76 -16.42 -5.81
CA GLY A 142 -8.47 -17.52 -5.15
C GLY A 142 -7.62 -18.76 -4.90
N GLU A 143 -8.25 -19.93 -4.88
CA GLU A 143 -7.58 -21.20 -4.61
C GLU A 143 -6.63 -21.60 -5.74
N GLY A 144 -5.55 -22.29 -5.36
CA GLY A 144 -4.51 -22.75 -6.26
C GLY A 144 -3.14 -22.48 -5.66
N ASP A 145 -2.13 -22.79 -6.47
CA ASP A 145 -0.71 -22.66 -6.16
C ASP A 145 -0.04 -21.96 -7.34
N VAL A 146 0.41 -20.73 -7.09
CA VAL A 146 1.10 -19.90 -8.09
C VAL A 146 2.44 -19.50 -7.49
N ASP A 147 3.53 -19.97 -8.09
CA ASP A 147 4.88 -19.66 -7.63
C ASP A 147 5.36 -18.33 -8.19
N LEU A 148 6.07 -17.57 -7.36
CA LEU A 148 6.91 -16.46 -7.77
C LEU A 148 8.29 -16.97 -8.19
N HIS A 149 8.78 -16.44 -9.32
CA HIS A 149 10.09 -16.74 -9.87
C HIS A 149 10.89 -15.45 -10.08
N ALA A 150 12.12 -15.42 -9.58
CA ALA A 150 13.06 -14.34 -9.81
C ALA A 150 14.36 -14.89 -10.40
N LEU A 151 14.74 -14.42 -11.59
CA LEU A 151 16.08 -14.64 -12.14
C LEU A 151 16.94 -13.41 -11.84
N GLU A 152 18.03 -13.62 -11.11
CA GLU A 152 19.06 -12.62 -10.84
C GLU A 152 19.93 -12.33 -12.08
N PRO A 153 20.65 -11.19 -12.13
CA PRO A 153 21.53 -10.83 -13.25
C PRO A 153 22.58 -11.89 -13.57
N ASN A 154 23.11 -12.57 -12.55
CA ASN A 154 24.08 -13.66 -12.68
C ASN A 154 23.48 -14.98 -13.22
N GLY A 155 22.15 -15.05 -13.43
CA GLY A 155 21.43 -16.23 -13.90
C GLY A 155 20.93 -17.17 -12.79
N THR A 156 21.18 -16.85 -11.52
CA THR A 156 20.61 -17.60 -10.40
C THR A 156 19.10 -17.46 -10.40
N HIS A 157 18.43 -18.60 -10.24
CA HIS A 157 16.97 -18.66 -10.18
C HIS A 157 16.52 -18.87 -8.74
N VAL A 158 15.77 -17.91 -8.21
CA VAL A 158 15.11 -17.96 -6.90
C VAL A 158 13.64 -18.30 -7.09
N PHE A 159 13.20 -19.41 -6.47
CA PHE A 159 11.83 -19.94 -6.55
C PHE A 159 11.58 -20.97 -5.44
N TYR A 160 10.39 -21.59 -5.39
CA TYR A 160 9.98 -22.48 -4.29
C TYR A 160 11.02 -23.57 -3.90
N ALA A 161 11.72 -24.18 -4.87
CA ALA A 161 12.72 -25.22 -4.62
C ALA A 161 14.14 -24.68 -4.35
N HIS A 162 14.40 -23.41 -4.65
CA HIS A 162 15.67 -22.73 -4.44
C HIS A 162 15.42 -21.30 -3.92
N LYS A 163 14.97 -21.20 -2.66
CA LYS A 163 14.44 -19.96 -2.07
C LYS A 163 15.50 -18.89 -1.76
N ARG A 164 16.79 -19.16 -1.97
CA ARG A 164 17.87 -18.22 -1.66
C ARG A 164 18.88 -18.20 -2.78
N GLY A 165 19.04 -17.03 -3.40
CA GLY A 165 20.14 -16.72 -4.30
C GLY A 165 21.23 -15.90 -3.61
N PRO A 166 22.28 -15.53 -4.35
CA PRO A 166 23.27 -14.54 -3.93
C PRO A 166 22.65 -13.20 -3.51
N VAL A 167 21.61 -12.74 -4.21
CA VAL A 167 20.97 -11.43 -3.97
C VAL A 167 19.59 -11.56 -3.33
N GLY A 168 18.76 -12.44 -3.88
CA GLY A 168 17.34 -12.57 -3.55
C GLY A 168 17.04 -13.67 -2.54
N GLU A 169 15.99 -13.48 -1.75
CA GLU A 169 15.38 -14.54 -0.92
C GLU A 169 13.86 -14.53 -1.07
N LEU A 170 13.29 -15.70 -1.34
CA LEU A 170 11.86 -15.98 -1.27
C LEU A 170 11.48 -16.31 0.18
N ASP A 171 10.53 -15.57 0.78
CA ASP A 171 10.14 -15.80 2.17
C ASP A 171 9.36 -17.08 2.41
N VAL A 172 8.31 -17.28 1.62
CA VAL A 172 7.30 -18.31 1.80
C VAL A 172 6.83 -18.80 0.44
N ASP A 173 6.46 -20.07 0.43
CA ASP A 173 5.83 -20.75 -0.70
C ASP A 173 4.40 -21.06 -0.24
N HIS A 174 3.41 -20.42 -0.88
CA HIS A 174 2.01 -20.47 -0.48
C HIS A 174 1.20 -21.41 -1.37
N THR A 175 1.15 -22.68 -0.98
CA THR A 175 0.64 -23.76 -1.84
C THR A 175 -0.88 -23.99 -1.87
N SER A 176 -1.71 -23.06 -1.36
CA SER A 176 -3.15 -23.37 -1.19
C SER A 176 -4.17 -22.23 -1.27
N ALA A 177 -3.77 -20.97 -1.10
CA ALA A 177 -4.68 -19.81 -1.08
C ALA A 177 -4.05 -18.63 -1.84
N SER A 178 -4.65 -17.42 -1.81
CA SER A 178 -4.33 -16.25 -2.66
C SER A 178 -2.92 -15.61 -2.57
N GLY A 179 -1.90 -16.30 -2.07
CA GLY A 179 -0.61 -15.71 -1.66
C GLY A 179 -0.74 -14.88 -0.37
N PRO A 180 0.26 -14.06 0.01
CA PRO A 180 1.34 -13.55 -0.85
C PRO A 180 2.66 -14.31 -0.79
N GLU A 181 3.37 -14.37 -1.91
CA GLU A 181 4.80 -14.72 -1.94
C GLU A 181 5.65 -13.48 -2.18
N HIS A 182 6.78 -13.36 -1.49
CA HIS A 182 7.68 -12.22 -1.64
C HIS A 182 9.11 -12.66 -1.94
N ASP A 183 9.69 -12.10 -3.01
CA ASP A 183 11.12 -12.16 -3.28
C ASP A 183 11.76 -10.80 -2.93
N TYR A 184 12.76 -10.83 -2.05
CA TYR A 184 13.45 -9.64 -1.56
C TYR A 184 14.88 -9.58 -2.09
N ALA A 185 15.19 -8.60 -2.93
CA ALA A 185 16.58 -8.33 -3.30
C ALA A 185 17.34 -7.63 -2.16
N SER A 186 18.54 -8.07 -1.80
CA SER A 186 19.29 -7.53 -0.66
C SER A 186 19.44 -6.00 -0.66
N CYS A 187 19.30 -5.38 0.52
CA CYS A 187 19.64 -3.96 0.73
C CYS A 187 21.15 -3.72 0.93
N ASP A 188 21.97 -4.78 1.09
CA ASP A 188 23.41 -4.63 1.28
C ASP A 188 24.08 -4.31 -0.06
N PRO A 189 24.71 -3.12 -0.22
CA PRO A 189 25.35 -2.72 -1.48
C PRO A 189 26.55 -3.59 -1.88
N ASN A 190 27.06 -4.46 -1.00
CA ASN A 190 28.10 -5.44 -1.32
C ASN A 190 27.53 -6.77 -1.82
N VAL A 191 26.22 -6.98 -1.64
CA VAL A 191 25.50 -8.18 -2.07
C VAL A 191 24.67 -7.88 -3.31
N LEU A 192 24.06 -6.68 -3.39
CA LEU A 192 23.23 -6.26 -4.52
C LEU A 192 24.04 -6.21 -5.82
N GLU A 193 23.52 -6.83 -6.86
CA GLU A 193 24.14 -6.86 -8.18
C GLU A 193 23.46 -5.88 -9.16
N GLU A 194 24.26 -5.21 -9.99
CA GLU A 194 23.76 -4.44 -11.14
C GLU A 194 23.28 -5.37 -12.24
N GLY A 195 22.26 -4.94 -12.99
CA GLY A 195 21.76 -5.67 -14.14
C GLY A 195 20.24 -5.81 -14.13
N VAL A 196 19.75 -6.82 -14.84
CA VAL A 196 18.32 -7.04 -15.05
C VAL A 196 17.87 -8.27 -14.26
N TYR A 197 16.95 -8.03 -13.32
CA TYR A 197 16.25 -9.09 -12.60
C TYR A 197 14.96 -9.39 -13.36
N ARG A 198 14.71 -10.65 -13.71
CA ARG A 198 13.51 -11.04 -14.45
C ARG A 198 12.52 -11.68 -13.50
N ILE A 199 11.33 -11.09 -13.40
CA ILE A 199 10.27 -11.56 -12.52
C ILE A 199 9.22 -12.28 -13.35
N GLY A 200 8.89 -13.50 -12.93
CA GLY A 200 7.92 -14.37 -13.58
C GLY A 200 7.04 -15.10 -12.58
N ILE A 201 6.03 -15.78 -13.11
CA ILE A 201 5.13 -16.62 -12.32
C ILE A 201 4.99 -18.01 -12.93
N ASN A 202 4.52 -18.95 -12.13
CA ASN A 202 4.17 -20.28 -12.59
C ASN A 202 2.85 -20.75 -11.96
N ASN A 203 1.86 -21.15 -12.78
CA ASN A 203 0.72 -21.90 -12.28
C ASN A 203 1.19 -23.33 -11.93
N TYR A 204 1.59 -23.54 -10.68
CA TYR A 204 2.13 -24.80 -10.21
C TYR A 204 1.03 -25.87 -10.14
N ALA A 205 -0.08 -25.51 -9.49
CA ALA A 205 -1.22 -26.42 -9.34
C ALA A 205 -2.54 -25.67 -9.16
N ARG A 206 -3.60 -26.15 -9.82
CA ARG A 206 -5.01 -25.82 -9.52
C ARG A 206 -5.38 -24.34 -9.57
N ALA A 207 -4.59 -23.50 -10.26
CA ALA A 207 -4.87 -22.07 -10.42
C ALA A 207 -5.42 -21.70 -11.81
N ASN A 208 -5.88 -22.67 -12.61
CA ASN A 208 -6.41 -22.36 -13.95
C ASN A 208 -7.54 -21.32 -13.92
N GLY A 209 -7.42 -20.29 -14.76
CA GLY A 209 -8.39 -19.20 -14.85
C GLY A 209 -8.29 -18.14 -13.74
N ARG A 210 -7.24 -18.20 -12.91
CA ARG A 210 -6.91 -17.14 -11.93
C ARG A 210 -6.14 -16.01 -12.59
N ILE A 211 -6.27 -14.83 -12.00
CA ILE A 211 -5.45 -13.66 -12.28
C ILE A 211 -4.43 -13.51 -11.17
N ALA A 212 -3.15 -13.62 -11.53
CA ALA A 212 -2.05 -13.23 -10.67
C ALA A 212 -1.82 -11.72 -10.77
N THR A 213 -1.49 -11.11 -9.64
CA THR A 213 -1.01 -9.73 -9.54
C THR A 213 0.40 -9.77 -8.97
N VAL A 214 1.36 -9.24 -9.75
CA VAL A 214 2.74 -8.99 -9.30
C VAL A 214 2.91 -7.50 -9.10
N GLN A 215 3.40 -7.13 -7.91
CA GLN A 215 3.81 -5.77 -7.60
C GLN A 215 5.32 -5.71 -7.37
N ILE A 216 5.95 -4.69 -7.94
CA ILE A 216 7.33 -4.31 -7.64
C ILE A 216 7.33 -3.02 -6.83
N ASP A 217 7.87 -3.11 -5.63
CA ASP A 217 8.12 -1.98 -4.76
C ASP A 217 9.61 -1.74 -4.56
N PHE A 218 9.97 -0.51 -4.19
CA PHE A 218 11.35 -0.09 -3.97
C PHE A 218 11.52 0.47 -2.56
N ALA A 219 12.65 0.15 -1.91
CA ALA A 219 12.95 0.65 -0.57
C ALA A 219 13.32 2.14 -0.57
N GLN A 220 13.92 2.65 -1.65
CA GLN A 220 14.43 4.02 -1.74
C GLN A 220 13.96 4.72 -3.01
N GLY A 221 12.73 5.24 -2.99
CA GLY A 221 12.16 5.95 -4.15
C GLY A 221 12.00 5.05 -5.38
N GLY A 222 11.41 5.58 -6.45
CA GLY A 222 10.98 4.79 -7.61
C GLY A 222 9.45 4.67 -7.66
N GLN A 223 8.90 4.58 -8.86
CA GLN A 223 7.46 4.38 -9.03
C GLN A 223 7.15 2.88 -8.90
N PRO A 224 6.27 2.48 -7.96
CA PRO A 224 5.82 1.10 -7.89
C PRO A 224 5.19 0.67 -9.21
N LEU A 225 5.43 -0.58 -9.60
CA LEU A 225 4.82 -1.20 -10.77
C LEU A 225 3.85 -2.28 -10.33
N ILE A 226 2.66 -2.32 -10.94
CA ILE A 226 1.69 -3.40 -10.74
C ILE A 226 1.35 -3.99 -12.12
N LYS A 227 1.49 -5.30 -12.26
CA LYS A 227 1.05 -6.07 -13.43
C LYS A 227 0.07 -7.14 -12.98
N ALA A 228 -1.00 -7.32 -13.75
CA ALA A 228 -1.95 -8.40 -13.55
C ALA A 228 -2.07 -9.23 -14.84
N LEU A 229 -2.08 -10.54 -14.73
CA LEU A 229 -2.12 -11.47 -15.86
C LEU A 229 -2.80 -12.79 -15.50
N ASP A 230 -3.37 -13.44 -16.52
CA ASP A 230 -3.85 -14.82 -16.43
C ASP A 230 -2.67 -15.76 -16.16
N VAL A 231 -2.82 -16.64 -15.17
CA VAL A 231 -1.74 -17.57 -14.77
C VAL A 231 -1.53 -18.71 -15.77
N GLY A 232 -2.37 -18.81 -16.80
CA GLY A 232 -2.33 -19.85 -17.82
C GLY A 232 -2.80 -21.20 -17.30
N GLY A 233 -2.56 -22.24 -18.10
CA GLY A 233 -2.78 -23.63 -17.68
C GLY A 233 -1.71 -24.10 -16.70
N GLU A 234 -2.06 -25.05 -15.86
CA GLU A 234 -1.16 -25.73 -14.92
C GLU A 234 0.11 -26.27 -15.61
N ARG A 235 1.28 -25.94 -15.07
CA ARG A 235 2.59 -26.31 -15.62
C ARG A 235 3.44 -27.12 -14.64
N SER A 236 3.09 -27.12 -13.34
CA SER A 236 3.81 -27.83 -12.28
C SER A 236 5.32 -27.56 -12.35
N ASP A 237 6.16 -28.56 -12.10
CA ASP A 237 7.63 -28.42 -12.14
C ASP A 237 8.18 -27.96 -13.50
N GLN A 238 7.47 -28.20 -14.61
CA GLN A 238 7.92 -27.78 -15.94
C GLN A 238 7.89 -26.26 -16.10
N GLY A 239 7.08 -25.56 -15.31
CA GLY A 239 7.01 -24.12 -15.30
C GLY A 239 8.30 -23.45 -14.80
N ALA A 240 9.05 -24.11 -13.92
CA ALA A 240 10.29 -23.56 -13.37
C ALA A 240 11.40 -23.38 -14.43
N ALA A 241 11.39 -24.15 -15.52
CA ALA A 241 12.36 -23.98 -16.61
C ALA A 241 12.04 -22.78 -17.52
N SER A 242 10.79 -22.32 -17.52
CA SER A 242 10.35 -21.20 -18.35
C SER A 242 9.14 -20.52 -17.70
N PRO A 243 9.34 -19.75 -16.62
CA PRO A 243 8.26 -19.02 -15.96
C PRO A 243 7.54 -18.11 -16.95
N ILE A 244 6.26 -17.85 -16.72
CA ILE A 244 5.50 -16.86 -17.47
C ILE A 244 6.09 -15.49 -17.11
N PRO A 245 6.70 -14.75 -18.05
CA PRO A 245 7.35 -13.49 -17.73
C PRO A 245 6.30 -12.43 -17.38
N VAL A 246 6.59 -11.63 -16.34
CA VAL A 246 5.69 -10.56 -15.89
C VAL A 246 6.31 -9.18 -16.06
N THR A 247 7.53 -8.99 -15.59
CA THR A 247 8.25 -7.70 -15.66
C THR A 247 9.75 -7.91 -15.46
N GLU A 248 10.53 -6.88 -15.78
CA GLU A 248 11.95 -6.82 -15.51
C GLU A 248 12.27 -5.62 -14.61
N VAL A 249 13.18 -5.81 -13.66
CA VAL A 249 13.69 -4.75 -12.78
C VAL A 249 15.15 -4.49 -13.17
N SER A 250 15.43 -3.29 -13.67
CA SER A 250 16.79 -2.84 -13.96
C SER A 250 17.37 -2.17 -12.73
N VAL A 251 18.48 -2.71 -12.22
CA VAL A 251 19.27 -2.13 -11.12
C VAL A 251 20.55 -1.56 -11.69
N GLN A 252 20.84 -0.29 -11.39
CA GLN A 252 22.03 0.43 -11.86
C GLN A 252 22.73 1.11 -10.69
N LYS A 253 24.06 1.20 -10.76
CA LYS A 253 24.89 1.94 -9.81
C LYS A 253 25.48 3.18 -10.49
N ASP A 254 25.33 4.34 -9.87
CA ASP A 254 25.94 5.58 -10.37
C ASP A 254 27.44 5.65 -10.03
N ASP A 255 28.13 6.65 -10.59
CA ASP A 255 29.57 6.89 -10.37
C ASP A 255 29.92 7.14 -8.88
N ASP A 256 28.94 7.61 -8.08
CA ASP A 256 29.06 7.81 -6.64
C ASP A 256 28.83 6.51 -5.84
N GLY A 257 28.53 5.41 -6.52
CA GLY A 257 28.28 4.11 -5.93
C GLY A 257 26.86 3.91 -5.38
N ARG A 258 25.92 4.80 -5.70
CA ARG A 258 24.52 4.68 -5.26
C ARG A 258 23.72 3.85 -6.24
N PHE A 259 22.96 2.91 -5.69
CA PHE A 259 22.05 2.08 -6.47
C PHE A 259 20.71 2.78 -6.72
N SER A 260 20.15 2.54 -7.90
CA SER A 260 18.79 2.90 -8.30
C SER A 260 18.14 1.73 -9.03
N ALA A 261 16.81 1.68 -9.03
CA ALA A 261 16.09 0.67 -9.79
C ALA A 261 14.81 1.20 -10.43
N THR A 262 14.45 0.59 -11.56
CA THR A 262 13.23 0.85 -12.33
C THR A 262 12.64 -0.47 -12.82
N ALA A 263 11.31 -0.58 -12.85
CA ALA A 263 10.61 -1.75 -13.38
C ALA A 263 9.77 -1.36 -14.61
N GLU A 264 9.75 -2.23 -15.63
CA GLU A 264 9.02 -2.02 -16.90
C GLU A 264 8.17 -3.24 -17.30
#